data_AF-A0A6M3LYL7-F1
#
_entry.id   AF-A0A6M3LYL7-F1
#
_cell.length_a   1.000
_cell.length_b   1.000
_cell.length_c   1.000
_cell.angle_alpha   90.00
_cell.angle_beta   90.00
_cell.angle_gamma   90.00
#
_symmetry.space_group_name_H-M   'P 1'
#
loop_
_entity.id
_entity.type
_entity.pdbx_description
1 polymer ?
#
loop_
_entity_poly.entity_id
_entity_poly.type
_entity_poly.pdbx_seq_one_letter_code
_entity_poly.pdbx_strand_id
1 'polypeptide(L)'
;MTTKERFPLHKRAYPYFLLTLGLLFGLGIATSWDIKVSGVWDVSFKAQLETEKSAWDIVAAIGSLLAGLGTVGLLAFGWFKGTVWITQLKTEKRVNLILGTSNKLISESELFSIFCIKEINDQRLITNEIRVDIFNHLTKIELCLKTLKHLSKDNTTVEPKLNKVAGLCHMIRMHSLKKVDPEESMNGQSGISALSYIIVAESQSAQALIIDELL
;
A
#
# COMPACT_ATOMS: atom_id res chain seq x y z
N MET A 1 7.49 -14.95 -13.26
CA MET A 1 6.09 -15.41 -13.16
C MET A 1 5.20 -14.20 -12.98
N THR A 2 4.24 -14.02 -13.89
CA THR A 2 3.35 -12.85 -14.00
C THR A 2 2.02 -13.12 -13.33
N THR A 3 1.89 -12.86 -12.04
CA THR A 3 0.59 -12.87 -11.36
C THR A 3 -0.06 -11.49 -11.51
N LYS A 4 -0.85 -11.33 -12.58
CA LYS A 4 -1.87 -10.27 -12.65
C LYS A 4 -2.82 -10.47 -11.48
N GLU A 5 -2.70 -9.66 -10.43
CA GLU A 5 -3.70 -9.54 -9.37
C GLU A 5 -5.01 -9.02 -9.98
N ARG A 6 -5.85 -9.94 -10.44
CA ARG A 6 -7.25 -9.66 -10.73
C ARG A 6 -7.93 -9.48 -9.38
N PHE A 7 -8.08 -8.22 -8.95
CA PHE A 7 -9.06 -7.89 -7.91
C PHE A 7 -10.37 -8.59 -8.27
N PRO A 8 -10.98 -9.36 -7.35
CA PRO A 8 -12.14 -10.16 -7.69
C PRO A 8 -13.28 -9.20 -8.06
N LEU A 9 -13.90 -9.44 -9.22
CA LEU A 9 -14.87 -8.55 -9.88
C LEU A 9 -15.96 -8.02 -8.93
N HIS A 10 -16.34 -8.80 -7.93
CA HIS A 10 -17.33 -8.43 -6.91
C HIS A 10 -16.92 -7.17 -6.10
N LYS A 11 -15.63 -6.95 -5.80
CA LYS A 11 -15.18 -5.76 -5.07
C LYS A 11 -15.19 -4.48 -5.92
N ARG A 12 -15.14 -4.62 -7.25
CA ARG A 12 -15.20 -3.51 -8.20
C ARG A 12 -16.63 -3.14 -8.59
N ALA A 13 -17.54 -4.12 -8.56
CA ALA A 13 -18.95 -3.97 -8.89
C ALA A 13 -19.82 -3.54 -7.70
N TYR A 14 -19.35 -3.72 -6.46
CA TYR A 14 -20.10 -3.38 -5.24
C TYR A 14 -20.60 -1.92 -5.17
N PRO A 15 -19.81 -0.89 -5.57
CA PRO A 15 -20.29 0.50 -5.57
C PRO A 15 -21.41 0.72 -6.60
N TYR A 16 -21.28 0.10 -7.77
CA TYR A 16 -22.28 0.18 -8.84
C TYR A 16 -23.56 -0.58 -8.45
N PHE A 17 -23.43 -1.71 -7.75
CA PHE A 17 -24.55 -2.47 -7.20
C PHE A 17 -25.30 -1.70 -6.11
N LEU A 18 -24.58 -1.06 -5.18
CA LEU A 18 -25.21 -0.20 -4.17
C LEU A 18 -25.90 1.02 -4.80
N LEU A 19 -25.29 1.60 -5.85
CA LEU A 19 -25.88 2.71 -6.57
C LEU A 19 -27.14 2.29 -7.33
N THR A 20 -27.13 1.16 -8.04
CA THR A 20 -28.35 0.66 -8.71
C THR A 20 -29.42 0.21 -7.72
N LEU A 21 -29.04 -0.38 -6.58
CA LEU A 21 -29.98 -0.77 -5.53
C LEU A 21 -30.62 0.46 -4.86
N GLY A 22 -29.83 1.51 -4.59
CA GLY A 22 -30.33 2.79 -4.11
C GLY A 22 -31.24 3.49 -5.12
N LEU A 23 -30.90 3.41 -6.41
CA LEU A 23 -31.70 4.00 -7.50
C LEU A 23 -33.02 3.23 -7.70
N LEU A 24 -33.01 1.89 -7.60
CA LEU A 24 -34.21 1.05 -7.62
C LEU A 24 -35.09 1.27 -6.38
N PHE A 25 -34.50 1.45 -5.20
CA PHE A 25 -35.24 1.76 -3.99
C PHE A 25 -35.86 3.16 -4.07
N GLY A 26 -35.12 4.14 -4.58
CA GLY A 26 -35.62 5.49 -4.86
C GLY A 26 -36.74 5.50 -5.90
N LEU A 27 -36.60 4.73 -6.98
CA LEU A 27 -37.63 4.56 -8.00
C LEU A 27 -38.87 3.84 -7.44
N GLY A 28 -38.67 2.82 -6.60
CA GLY A 28 -39.73 2.07 -5.94
C GLY A 28 -40.51 2.92 -4.93
N ILE A 29 -39.82 3.78 -4.16
CA ILE A 29 -40.47 4.75 -3.28
C ILE A 29 -41.21 5.80 -4.12
N ALA A 30 -40.60 6.35 -5.17
CA ALA A 30 -41.24 7.33 -6.04
C ALA A 30 -42.50 6.76 -6.70
N THR A 31 -42.43 5.56 -7.28
CA THR A 31 -43.57 4.91 -7.95
C THR A 31 -44.63 4.43 -6.97
N SER A 32 -44.26 3.91 -5.80
CA SER A 32 -45.25 3.53 -4.76
C SER A 32 -45.93 4.73 -4.13
N TRP A 33 -45.24 5.87 -4.04
CA TRP A 33 -45.82 7.14 -3.61
C TRP A 33 -46.79 7.67 -4.69
N ASP A 34 -46.41 7.65 -5.97
CA ASP A 34 -47.25 8.05 -7.11
C ASP A 34 -48.49 7.14 -7.29
N ILE A 35 -48.34 5.82 -7.06
CA ILE A 35 -49.44 4.84 -7.12
C ILE A 35 -50.36 4.92 -5.89
N LYS A 36 -49.83 5.13 -4.68
CA LYS A 36 -50.67 5.37 -3.49
C LYS A 36 -51.43 6.69 -3.58
N VAL A 37 -50.83 7.71 -4.19
CA VAL A 37 -51.51 8.97 -4.49
C VAL A 37 -52.66 8.69 -5.45
N SER A 38 -52.45 8.04 -6.60
CA SER A 38 -53.55 7.76 -7.54
C SER A 38 -54.65 6.80 -7.03
N GLY A 39 -54.31 5.75 -6.28
CA GLY A 39 -55.26 4.73 -5.81
C GLY A 39 -56.13 5.14 -4.60
N VAL A 40 -55.63 6.03 -3.73
CA VAL A 40 -56.43 6.61 -2.62
C VAL A 40 -57.16 7.87 -3.08
N TRP A 41 -56.66 8.56 -4.11
CA TRP A 41 -57.27 9.76 -4.68
C TRP A 41 -58.59 9.51 -5.40
N ASP A 42 -58.72 8.51 -6.25
CA ASP A 42 -59.87 8.45 -7.16
C ASP A 42 -61.22 8.23 -6.43
N VAL A 43 -61.16 7.70 -5.21
CA VAL A 43 -62.35 7.36 -4.41
C VAL A 43 -62.65 8.39 -3.31
N SER A 44 -61.64 9.13 -2.81
CA SER A 44 -61.81 10.08 -1.71
C SER A 44 -61.87 11.56 -2.14
N PHE A 45 -61.32 11.92 -3.31
CA PHE A 45 -61.10 13.33 -3.67
C PHE A 45 -62.31 14.03 -4.30
N LYS A 46 -63.30 13.29 -4.82
CA LYS A 46 -64.47 13.93 -5.47
C LYS A 46 -65.39 14.69 -4.50
N ALA A 47 -65.19 14.54 -3.18
CA ALA A 47 -66.09 15.06 -2.15
C ALA A 47 -65.56 16.25 -1.31
N GLN A 48 -64.27 16.61 -1.37
CA GLN A 48 -63.67 17.61 -0.44
C GLN A 48 -62.82 18.70 -1.13
N LEU A 49 -62.92 18.84 -2.45
CA LEU A 49 -61.93 19.53 -3.29
C LEU A 49 -61.93 21.07 -3.28
N GLU A 50 -62.78 21.75 -2.53
CA GLU A 50 -62.84 23.24 -2.61
C GLU A 50 -62.05 23.99 -1.54
N THR A 51 -61.57 23.35 -0.45
CA THR A 51 -60.84 24.07 0.62
C THR A 51 -59.47 23.50 1.01
N GLU A 52 -59.09 22.29 0.58
CA GLU A 52 -57.85 21.61 1.03
C GLU A 52 -56.67 21.66 0.05
N LYS A 53 -56.82 22.31 -1.12
CA LYS A 53 -55.77 22.38 -2.17
C LYS A 53 -54.42 22.90 -1.64
N SER A 54 -54.47 23.79 -0.63
CA SER A 54 -53.29 24.37 0.03
C SER A 54 -52.53 23.39 0.94
N ALA A 55 -53.21 22.48 1.64
CA ALA A 55 -52.55 21.59 2.60
C ALA A 55 -51.75 20.49 1.88
N TRP A 56 -52.25 20.03 0.74
CA TRP A 56 -51.62 18.99 -0.06
C TRP A 56 -50.37 19.47 -0.81
N ASP A 57 -50.35 20.71 -1.30
CA ASP A 57 -49.15 21.33 -1.90
C ASP A 57 -48.02 21.48 -0.87
N ILE A 58 -48.37 21.77 0.39
CA ILE A 58 -47.41 21.87 1.50
C ILE A 58 -46.82 20.50 1.83
N VAL A 59 -47.64 19.45 1.90
CA VAL A 59 -47.16 18.07 2.15
C VAL A 59 -46.28 17.55 1.02
N ALA A 60 -46.65 17.81 -0.24
CA ALA A 60 -45.84 17.43 -1.40
C ALA A 60 -44.50 18.18 -1.43
N ALA A 61 -44.50 19.48 -1.10
CA ALA A 61 -43.27 20.27 -0.99
C ALA A 61 -42.35 19.78 0.14
N ILE A 62 -42.90 19.41 1.30
CA ILE A 62 -42.13 18.83 2.42
C ILE A 62 -41.54 17.47 2.04
N GLY A 63 -42.31 16.61 1.37
CA GLY A 63 -41.83 15.30 0.90
C GLY A 63 -40.70 15.43 -0.13
N SER A 64 -40.84 16.34 -1.09
CA SER A 64 -39.81 16.70 -2.08
C SER A 64 -38.53 17.22 -1.40
N LEU A 65 -38.67 18.10 -0.39
CA LEU A 65 -37.55 18.68 0.33
C LEU A 65 -36.81 17.63 1.17
N LEU A 66 -37.52 16.73 1.84
CA LEU A 66 -36.95 15.58 2.55
C LEU A 66 -36.25 14.59 1.61
N ALA A 67 -36.82 14.31 0.44
CA ALA A 67 -36.19 13.47 -0.56
C ALA A 67 -34.93 14.12 -1.14
N GLY A 68 -34.96 15.44 -1.42
CA GLY A 68 -33.81 16.22 -1.83
C GLY A 68 -32.69 16.20 -0.77
N LEU A 69 -33.03 16.46 0.50
CA LEU A 69 -32.10 16.39 1.62
C LEU A 69 -31.54 14.97 1.82
N GLY A 70 -32.37 13.94 1.69
CA GLY A 70 -31.94 12.54 1.77
C GLY A 70 -30.95 12.17 0.66
N THR A 71 -31.19 12.63 -0.56
CA THR A 71 -30.30 12.37 -1.70
C THR A 71 -28.97 13.09 -1.56
N VAL A 72 -29.00 14.37 -1.15
CA VAL A 72 -27.78 15.14 -0.86
C VAL A 72 -27.00 14.54 0.31
N GLY A 73 -27.70 14.09 1.36
CA GLY A 73 -27.10 13.39 2.51
C GLY A 73 -26.42 12.08 2.11
N LEU A 74 -27.07 11.26 1.27
CA LEU A 74 -26.47 10.03 0.74
C LEU A 74 -25.24 10.31 -0.14
N LEU A 75 -25.27 11.38 -0.93
CA LEU A 75 -24.13 11.78 -1.76
C LEU A 75 -22.95 12.24 -0.91
N ALA A 76 -23.21 13.07 0.12
CA ALA A 76 -22.20 13.51 1.08
C ALA A 76 -21.60 12.34 1.86
N PHE A 77 -22.44 11.40 2.31
CA PHE A 77 -21.99 10.19 3.00
C PHE A 77 -21.17 9.28 2.08
N GLY A 78 -21.61 9.09 0.83
CA GLY A 78 -20.88 8.34 -0.19
C GLY A 78 -19.51 8.94 -0.48
N TRP A 79 -19.43 10.27 -0.58
CA TRP A 79 -18.18 11.00 -0.75
C TRP A 79 -17.24 10.78 0.44
N PHE A 80 -17.73 10.95 1.66
CA PHE A 80 -16.95 10.77 2.88
C PHE A 80 -16.44 9.33 3.04
N LYS A 81 -17.27 8.32 2.76
CA LYS A 81 -16.84 6.92 2.78
C LYS A 81 -15.85 6.61 1.64
N GLY A 82 -16.04 7.22 0.48
CA GLY A 82 -15.13 7.10 -0.66
C GLY A 82 -13.73 7.63 -0.36
N THR A 83 -13.60 8.78 0.30
CA THR A 83 -12.30 9.34 0.69
C THR A 83 -11.59 8.46 1.72
N VAL A 84 -12.31 7.95 2.72
CA VAL A 84 -11.77 6.99 3.70
C VAL A 84 -11.27 5.73 2.99
N TRP A 85 -12.07 5.16 2.09
CA TRP A 85 -11.69 3.96 1.33
C TRP A 85 -10.44 4.18 0.45
N ILE A 86 -10.35 5.30 -0.26
CA ILE A 86 -9.16 5.66 -1.05
C ILE A 86 -7.93 5.79 -0.16
N THR A 87 -8.11 6.35 1.04
CA THR A 87 -7.02 6.51 2.01
C THR A 87 -6.54 5.15 2.51
N GLN A 88 -7.46 4.25 2.86
CA GLN A 88 -7.13 2.87 3.24
C GLN A 88 -6.38 2.13 2.13
N LEU A 89 -6.82 2.24 0.87
CA LEU A 89 -6.14 1.63 -0.27
C LEU A 89 -4.72 2.17 -0.49
N LYS A 90 -4.51 3.47 -0.28
CA LYS A 90 -3.16 4.08 -0.37
C LYS A 90 -2.26 3.54 0.74
N THR A 91 -2.78 3.43 1.97
CA THR A 91 -2.05 2.87 3.10
C THR A 91 -1.70 1.40 2.88
N GLU A 92 -2.66 0.58 2.45
CA GLU A 92 -2.44 -0.85 2.16
C GLU A 92 -1.38 -1.05 1.06
N LYS A 93 -1.42 -0.25 -0.01
CA LYS A 93 -0.38 -0.26 -1.04
C LYS A 93 0.99 0.15 -0.51
N ARG A 94 1.05 1.17 0.35
CA ARG A 94 2.30 1.61 0.98
C ARG A 94 2.88 0.49 1.85
N VAL A 95 2.05 -0.12 2.68
CA VAL A 95 2.39 -1.27 3.53
C VAL A 95 2.94 -2.43 2.71
N ASN A 96 2.21 -2.87 1.67
CA ASN A 96 2.64 -3.97 0.81
C ASN A 96 3.97 -3.67 0.11
N LEU A 97 4.19 -2.42 -0.28
CA LEU A 97 5.42 -2.01 -0.94
C LEU A 97 6.60 -1.92 0.05
N ILE A 98 6.37 -1.48 1.29
CA ILE A 98 7.35 -1.52 2.39
C ILE A 98 7.74 -2.98 2.69
N LEU A 99 6.76 -3.86 2.91
CA LEU A 99 6.98 -5.29 3.16
C LEU A 99 7.72 -5.96 2.00
N GLY A 100 7.27 -5.73 0.77
CA GLY A 100 7.91 -6.28 -0.42
C GLY A 100 9.36 -5.82 -0.59
N THR A 101 9.64 -4.55 -0.33
CA THR A 101 11.02 -4.02 -0.41
C THR A 101 11.89 -4.53 0.74
N SER A 102 11.34 -4.66 1.94
CA SER A 102 12.03 -5.21 3.11
C SER A 102 12.39 -6.68 2.94
N ASN A 103 11.46 -7.52 2.46
CA ASN A 103 11.74 -8.90 2.10
C ASN A 103 12.82 -8.99 1.01
N LYS A 104 12.74 -8.11 0.01
CA LYS A 104 13.75 -8.06 -1.06
C LYS A 104 15.13 -7.71 -0.51
N LEU A 105 15.23 -6.75 0.41
CA LEU A 105 16.48 -6.37 1.07
C LEU A 105 17.15 -7.58 1.74
N ILE A 106 16.39 -8.39 2.48
CA ILE A 106 16.91 -9.60 3.12
C ILE A 106 17.37 -10.61 2.07
N SER A 107 16.53 -10.91 1.08
CA SER A 107 16.87 -11.90 0.06
C SER A 107 18.15 -11.51 -0.72
N GLU A 108 18.33 -10.24 -1.07
CA GLU A 108 19.54 -9.76 -1.74
C GLU A 108 20.76 -9.77 -0.79
N SER A 109 20.56 -9.52 0.50
CA SER A 109 21.61 -9.62 1.53
C SER A 109 22.08 -11.06 1.70
N GLU A 110 21.15 -12.01 1.75
CA GLU A 110 21.45 -13.45 1.86
C GLU A 110 22.17 -13.97 0.62
N LEU A 111 21.68 -13.61 -0.57
CA LEU A 111 22.34 -13.95 -1.83
C LEU A 111 23.77 -13.40 -1.88
N PHE A 112 23.97 -12.17 -1.41
CA PHE A 112 25.29 -11.58 -1.32
C PHE A 112 26.20 -12.31 -0.32
N SER A 113 25.69 -12.68 0.86
CA SER A 113 26.46 -13.44 1.85
C SER A 113 26.85 -14.82 1.32
N ILE A 114 25.92 -15.54 0.66
CA ILE A 114 26.21 -16.82 0.00
C ILE A 114 27.27 -16.65 -1.08
N PHE A 115 27.18 -15.61 -1.90
CA PHE A 115 28.19 -15.28 -2.89
C PHE A 115 29.56 -15.06 -2.24
N CYS A 116 29.64 -14.28 -1.15
CA CYS A 116 30.90 -14.08 -0.42
C CYS A 116 31.48 -15.39 0.11
N ILE A 117 30.65 -16.24 0.72
CA ILE A 117 31.11 -17.53 1.24
C ILE A 117 31.68 -18.40 0.12
N LYS A 118 30.99 -18.46 -1.03
CA LYS A 118 31.36 -19.35 -2.12
C LYS A 118 32.56 -18.84 -2.92
N GLU A 119 32.54 -17.57 -3.32
CA GLU A 119 33.50 -17.03 -4.28
C GLU A 119 34.68 -16.33 -3.60
N ILE A 120 34.51 -15.81 -2.37
CA ILE A 120 35.58 -15.06 -1.67
C ILE A 120 36.37 -15.95 -0.71
N ASN A 121 35.72 -16.89 0.00
CA ASN A 121 36.47 -17.79 0.89
C ASN A 121 37.29 -18.85 0.12
N ASP A 122 36.84 -19.26 -1.05
CA ASP A 122 37.55 -20.28 -1.86
C ASP A 122 38.72 -19.71 -2.68
N GLN A 123 38.80 -18.38 -2.84
CA GLN A 123 39.82 -17.74 -3.69
C GLN A 123 40.94 -17.07 -2.90
N ARG A 124 42.19 -17.20 -3.34
CA ARG A 124 43.36 -16.52 -2.74
C ARG A 124 43.43 -15.01 -3.01
N LEU A 125 42.78 -14.54 -4.08
CA LEU A 125 42.82 -13.14 -4.53
C LEU A 125 41.45 -12.74 -5.10
N ILE A 126 40.99 -11.54 -4.75
CA ILE A 126 39.77 -10.94 -5.34
C ILE A 126 40.11 -10.43 -6.73
N THR A 127 39.61 -11.11 -7.77
CA THR A 127 39.76 -10.70 -9.17
C THR A 127 38.88 -9.49 -9.50
N ASN A 128 39.14 -8.83 -10.62
CA ASN A 128 38.29 -7.73 -11.11
C ASN A 128 36.85 -8.18 -11.39
N GLU A 129 36.66 -9.42 -11.84
CA GLU A 129 35.34 -9.99 -12.12
C GLU A 129 34.51 -10.11 -10.84
N ILE A 130 35.10 -10.68 -9.78
CA ILE A 130 34.45 -10.77 -8.45
C ILE A 130 34.16 -9.39 -7.88
N ARG A 131 35.06 -8.43 -8.08
CA ARG A 131 34.84 -7.06 -7.63
C ARG A 131 33.61 -6.43 -8.31
N VAL A 132 33.43 -6.67 -9.60
CA VAL A 132 32.24 -6.22 -10.34
C VAL A 132 30.98 -6.87 -9.76
N ASP A 133 31.02 -8.17 -9.48
CA ASP A 133 29.87 -8.88 -8.91
C ASP A 133 29.52 -8.42 -7.48
N ILE A 134 30.53 -8.18 -6.64
CA ILE A 134 30.34 -7.55 -5.32
C ILE A 134 29.60 -6.22 -5.48
N PHE A 135 30.04 -5.36 -6.41
CA PHE A 135 29.37 -4.07 -6.63
C PHE A 135 27.95 -4.22 -7.18
N ASN A 136 27.69 -5.21 -8.04
CA ASN A 136 26.36 -5.50 -8.54
C ASN A 136 25.41 -5.89 -7.40
N HIS A 137 25.85 -6.77 -6.50
CA HIS A 137 25.07 -7.15 -5.32
C HIS A 137 24.84 -5.97 -4.37
N LEU A 138 25.91 -5.22 -4.03
CA LEU A 138 25.78 -4.05 -3.16
C LEU A 138 24.85 -2.99 -3.73
N THR A 139 24.87 -2.77 -5.05
CA THR A 139 23.97 -1.81 -5.72
C THR A 139 22.50 -2.20 -5.58
N LYS A 140 22.18 -3.51 -5.65
CA LYS A 140 20.80 -3.99 -5.43
C LYS A 140 20.35 -3.77 -3.99
N ILE A 141 21.23 -4.03 -3.02
CA ILE A 141 20.97 -3.79 -1.59
C ILE A 141 20.77 -2.28 -1.34
N GLU A 142 21.66 -1.44 -1.86
CA GLU A 142 21.57 0.04 -1.76
C GLU A 142 20.28 0.59 -2.37
N LEU A 143 19.81 0.02 -3.49
CA LEU A 143 18.53 0.39 -4.09
C LEU A 143 17.37 0.08 -3.15
N CYS A 144 17.36 -1.10 -2.52
CA CYS A 144 16.33 -1.47 -1.55
C CYS A 144 16.35 -0.54 -0.33
N LEU A 145 17.54 -0.23 0.19
CA LEU A 145 17.71 0.72 1.31
C LEU A 145 17.20 2.12 0.96
N LYS A 146 17.50 2.63 -0.24
CA LYS A 146 17.05 3.94 -0.71
C LYS A 146 15.52 4.00 -0.80
N THR A 147 14.90 2.96 -1.36
CA THR A 147 13.44 2.85 -1.44
C THR A 147 12.82 2.77 -0.05
N LEU A 148 13.36 1.96 0.87
CA LEU A 148 12.86 1.88 2.24
C LEU A 148 12.96 3.22 2.97
N LYS A 149 14.09 3.92 2.91
CA LYS A 149 14.25 5.25 3.52
C LYS A 149 13.22 6.25 2.99
N HIS A 150 12.94 6.21 1.69
CA HIS A 150 11.92 7.09 1.10
C HIS A 150 10.52 6.77 1.62
N LEU A 151 10.20 5.49 1.80
CA LEU A 151 8.88 5.03 2.26
C LEU A 151 8.69 5.17 3.77
N SER A 152 9.78 5.14 4.54
CA SER A 152 9.80 5.28 6.00
C SER A 152 10.24 6.67 6.46
N LYS A 153 10.18 7.69 5.58
CA LYS A 153 10.71 9.05 5.84
C LYS A 153 10.17 9.70 7.12
N ASP A 154 8.97 9.33 7.53
CA ASP A 154 8.30 9.89 8.71
C ASP A 154 8.64 9.11 10.01
N ASN A 155 9.43 8.03 9.92
CA ASN A 155 9.72 7.14 11.04
C ASN A 155 11.19 7.22 11.45
N THR A 156 11.44 7.91 12.57
CA THR A 156 12.77 8.20 13.10
C THR A 156 13.44 7.00 13.77
N THR A 157 12.70 5.94 14.12
CA THR A 157 13.26 4.74 14.76
C THR A 157 13.89 3.79 13.75
N VAL A 158 13.32 3.69 12.55
CA VAL A 158 13.76 2.80 11.47
C VAL A 158 15.01 3.33 10.75
N GLU A 159 15.12 4.64 10.60
CA GLU A 159 16.18 5.30 9.83
C GLU A 159 17.63 4.97 10.30
N PRO A 160 17.95 5.01 11.61
CA PRO A 160 19.28 4.64 12.10
C PRO A 160 19.69 3.21 11.70
N LYS A 161 18.73 2.28 11.67
CA LYS A 161 18.99 0.89 11.33
C LYS A 161 19.30 0.71 9.84
N LEU A 162 18.52 1.36 8.97
CA LEU A 162 18.79 1.41 7.53
C LEU A 162 20.13 2.11 7.22
N ASN A 163 20.51 3.12 8.00
CA ASN A 163 21.81 3.78 7.89
C ASN A 163 22.96 2.85 8.29
N LYS A 164 22.77 1.99 9.30
CA LYS A 164 23.76 1.00 9.70
C LYS A 164 24.03 -0.02 8.59
N VAL A 165 22.98 -0.54 7.94
CA VAL A 165 23.13 -1.44 6.77
C VAL A 165 23.85 -0.73 5.62
N ALA A 166 23.47 0.52 5.32
CA ALA A 166 24.15 1.32 4.29
C ALA A 166 25.65 1.54 4.60
N GLY A 167 25.99 1.79 5.88
CA GLY A 167 27.37 1.92 6.33
C GLY A 167 28.18 0.64 6.13
N LEU A 168 27.58 -0.52 6.37
CA LEU A 168 28.21 -1.83 6.11
C LEU A 168 28.47 -2.03 4.61
N CYS A 169 27.49 -1.72 3.74
CA CYS A 169 27.69 -1.76 2.28
C CYS A 169 28.85 -0.87 1.84
N HIS A 170 28.96 0.35 2.41
CA HIS A 170 30.05 1.26 2.13
C HIS A 170 31.40 0.69 2.57
N MET A 171 31.49 0.11 3.78
CA MET A 171 32.72 -0.52 4.25
C MET A 171 33.17 -1.66 3.35
N ILE A 172 32.27 -2.54 2.93
CA ILE A 172 32.60 -3.62 1.98
C ILE A 172 33.12 -3.04 0.67
N ARG A 173 32.44 -2.05 0.10
CA ARG A 173 32.89 -1.38 -1.13
C ARG A 173 34.31 -0.81 -0.98
N MET A 174 34.62 -0.19 0.15
CA MET A 174 35.98 0.31 0.44
C MET A 174 37.01 -0.82 0.59
N HIS A 175 36.66 -1.92 1.27
CA HIS A 175 37.53 -3.10 1.38
C HIS A 175 37.80 -3.76 0.03
N SER A 176 36.80 -3.86 -0.85
CA SER A 176 36.95 -4.42 -2.20
C SER A 176 37.79 -3.54 -3.14
N LEU A 177 37.97 -2.25 -2.83
CA LEU A 177 38.75 -1.32 -3.64
C LEU A 177 40.24 -1.29 -3.28
N LYS A 178 40.61 -1.60 -2.04
CA LYS A 178 42.02 -1.64 -1.62
C LYS A 178 42.78 -2.65 -2.50
N LYS A 179 43.87 -2.20 -3.13
CA LYS A 179 44.83 -3.11 -3.76
C LYS A 179 45.48 -3.88 -2.62
N VAL A 180 45.32 -5.19 -2.61
CA VAL A 180 45.78 -5.99 -1.48
C VAL A 180 47.11 -6.64 -1.83
N ASP A 181 48.14 -6.36 -1.02
CA ASP A 181 49.31 -7.22 -0.95
C ASP A 181 48.86 -8.64 -0.52
N PRO A 182 49.49 -9.71 -1.01
CA PRO A 182 49.01 -11.08 -0.79
C PRO A 182 48.87 -11.48 0.68
N GLU A 183 49.61 -10.86 1.61
CA GLU A 183 49.46 -11.09 3.06
C GLU A 183 48.29 -10.31 3.68
N GLU A 184 47.96 -9.10 3.20
CA GLU A 184 46.75 -8.38 3.61
C GLU A 184 45.47 -8.98 2.98
N SER A 185 45.61 -9.79 1.92
CA SER A 185 44.52 -10.40 1.14
C SER A 185 43.65 -11.33 2.00
N MET A 186 44.28 -12.20 2.79
CA MET A 186 43.56 -13.15 3.66
C MET A 186 42.78 -12.43 4.77
N ASN A 187 43.31 -11.33 5.32
CA ASN A 187 42.60 -10.51 6.30
C ASN A 187 41.48 -9.68 5.66
N GLY A 188 41.66 -9.19 4.44
CA GLY A 188 40.64 -8.46 3.68
C GLY A 188 39.45 -9.34 3.28
N GLN A 189 39.71 -10.59 2.88
CA GLN A 189 38.68 -11.56 2.48
C GLN A 189 37.83 -12.03 3.66
N SER A 190 38.47 -12.40 4.78
CA SER A 190 37.74 -12.74 6.01
C SER A 190 36.90 -11.56 6.53
N GLY A 191 37.38 -10.33 6.35
CA GLY A 191 36.64 -9.11 6.65
C GLY A 191 35.39 -8.91 5.78
N ILE A 192 35.48 -9.10 4.46
CA ILE A 192 34.32 -8.99 3.56
C ILE A 192 33.27 -10.06 3.86
N SER A 193 33.70 -11.30 4.07
CA SER A 193 32.79 -12.40 4.44
C SER A 193 32.10 -12.11 5.78
N ALA A 194 32.83 -11.68 6.81
CA ALA A 194 32.26 -11.30 8.10
C ALA A 194 31.25 -10.14 7.99
N LEU A 195 31.60 -9.09 7.23
CA LEU A 195 30.71 -7.96 6.99
C LEU A 195 29.44 -8.39 6.22
N SER A 196 29.53 -9.37 5.31
CA SER A 196 28.37 -9.89 4.59
C SER A 196 27.34 -10.54 5.53
N TYR A 197 27.79 -11.29 6.54
CA TYR A 197 26.91 -11.85 7.56
C TYR A 197 26.26 -10.77 8.43
N ILE A 198 27.02 -9.74 8.79
CA ILE A 198 26.50 -8.61 9.57
C ILE A 198 25.43 -7.87 8.76
N ILE A 199 25.60 -7.71 7.44
CA ILE A 199 24.57 -7.12 6.57
C ILE A 199 23.27 -7.93 6.65
N VAL A 200 23.32 -9.26 6.59
CA VAL A 200 22.12 -10.11 6.70
C VAL A 200 21.43 -9.89 8.05
N ALA A 201 22.18 -9.98 9.16
CA ALA A 201 21.62 -9.82 10.49
C ALA A 201 21.01 -8.43 10.72
N GLU A 202 21.68 -7.38 10.23
CA GLU A 202 21.19 -6.01 10.35
C GLU A 202 19.99 -5.75 9.43
N SER A 203 19.93 -6.35 8.23
CA SER A 203 18.77 -6.31 7.33
C SER A 203 17.55 -7.01 7.94
N GLN A 204 17.74 -8.17 8.58
CA GLN A 204 16.67 -8.88 9.30
C GLN A 204 16.17 -8.08 10.50
N SER A 205 17.09 -7.49 11.28
CA SER A 205 16.74 -6.64 12.41
C SER A 205 16.03 -5.35 11.97
N ALA A 206 16.41 -4.77 10.82
CA ALA A 206 15.70 -3.63 10.23
C ALA A 206 14.28 -4.02 9.79
N GLN A 207 14.09 -5.22 9.22
CA GLN A 207 12.77 -5.72 8.87
C GLN A 207 11.88 -5.90 10.10
N ALA A 208 12.38 -6.54 11.17
CA ALA A 208 11.61 -6.74 12.39
C ALA A 208 11.09 -5.40 12.93
N LEU A 209 11.97 -4.40 12.97
CA LEU A 209 11.60 -3.05 13.40
C LEU A 209 10.59 -2.38 12.45
N ILE A 210 10.72 -2.58 11.14
CA ILE A 210 9.73 -2.09 10.16
C ILE A 210 8.36 -2.74 10.40
N ILE A 211 8.32 -4.04 10.72
CA ILE A 211 7.07 -4.74 11.00
C ILE A 211 6.47 -4.21 12.31
N ASP A 212 7.26 -4.03 13.36
CA ASP A 212 6.77 -3.60 14.67
C ASP A 212 6.31 -2.14 14.70
N GLU A 213 6.96 -1.25 13.94
CA GLU A 213 6.74 0.21 14.02
C GLU A 213 5.89 0.79 12.90
N LEU A 214 5.74 0.10 11.76
CA LEU A 214 5.02 0.62 10.58
C LEU A 214 3.77 -0.17 10.20
N LEU A 215 3.52 -1.34 10.80
CA LEU A 215 2.39 -2.23 10.50
C LEU A 215 1.52 -2.48 11.74
#